data_AF-A0A3D1HZY2-F1
#
_entry.id   AF-A0A3D1HZY2-F1
#
_cell.length_a   1.000
_cell.length_b   1.000
_cell.length_c   1.000
_cell.angle_alpha   90.00
_cell.angle_beta   90.00
_cell.angle_gamma   90.00
#
_symmetry.space_group_name_H-M   'P 1'
#
loop_
_entity.id
_entity.type
_entity.pdbx_description
1 polymer ?
#
loop_
_entity_poly.entity_id
_entity_poly.type
_entity_poly.pdbx_seq_one_letter_code
_entity_poly.pdbx_strand_id
1 'polypeptide(L)'
;VPHYDGALTDIFVDGVHAGEIIFPPYELELKNIGAGRHEIAVKLYTNRRNAFGTVHLYERKCHWIGPDAWRTRGSKWSYEYVLRDIGVESAPVIYSLKK
;
A
#
# COMPACT_ATOMS: atom_id res chain seq x y z
N VAL A 1 9.06 -4.64 0.81
CA VAL A 1 7.73 -5.02 0.28
C VAL A 1 7.65 -4.47 -1.13
N PRO A 2 7.86 -5.32 -2.15
CA PRO A 2 8.22 -4.83 -3.48
C PRO A 2 7.09 -4.07 -4.19
N HIS A 3 5.83 -4.49 -4.00
CA HIS A 3 4.67 -3.82 -4.60
C HIS A 3 3.56 -3.61 -3.56
N TYR A 4 3.19 -2.35 -3.36
CA TYR A 4 2.06 -1.93 -2.55
C TYR A 4 1.52 -0.59 -3.08
N ASP A 5 0.21 -0.34 -2.90
CA ASP A 5 -0.39 1.00 -3.01
C ASP A 5 -0.85 1.45 -1.62
N GLY A 6 -0.11 2.40 -1.06
CA GLY A 6 -0.28 2.97 0.26
C GLY A 6 0.80 4.01 0.55
N ALA A 7 0.80 4.56 1.76
CA ALA A 7 1.70 5.65 2.16
C ALA A 7 2.93 5.16 2.94
N LEU A 8 2.74 4.23 3.87
CA LEU A 8 3.77 3.75 4.80
C LEU A 8 3.49 2.28 5.12
N THR A 9 4.53 1.49 5.28
CA THR A 9 4.44 0.13 5.80
C THR A 9 5.22 -0.01 7.10
N ASP A 10 4.55 -0.36 8.20
CA ASP A 10 5.21 -0.83 9.42
C ASP A 10 5.49 -2.33 9.31
N ILE A 11 6.66 -2.74 9.79
CA ILE A 11 7.05 -4.13 9.94
C ILE A 11 7.16 -4.46 11.43
N PHE A 12 6.61 -5.61 11.80
CA PHE A 12 6.70 -6.18 13.14
C PHE A 12 7.31 -7.57 13.06
N VAL A 13 8.15 -7.90 14.05
CA VAL A 13 8.71 -9.24 14.26
C VAL A 13 8.22 -9.74 15.59
N ASP A 14 7.52 -10.88 15.59
CA ASP A 14 6.93 -11.49 16.78
C ASP A 14 6.09 -10.50 17.63
N GLY A 15 5.34 -9.64 16.94
CA GLY A 15 4.50 -8.61 17.56
C GLY A 15 5.24 -7.34 18.02
N VAL A 16 6.57 -7.28 17.91
CA VAL A 16 7.39 -6.10 18.27
C VAL A 16 7.66 -5.25 17.02
N HIS A 17 7.45 -3.94 17.10
CA HIS A 17 7.74 -3.02 16.00
C HIS A 17 9.23 -3.06 15.65
N ALA A 18 9.53 -3.34 14.38
CA ALA A 18 10.89 -3.52 13.88
C ALA A 18 11.35 -2.36 12.97
N GLY A 19 10.41 -1.55 12.48
CA GLY A 19 10.70 -0.37 11.68
C GLY A 19 9.67 -0.10 10.59
N GLU A 20 9.97 0.92 9.80
CA GLU A 20 9.07 1.51 8.81
C GLU A 20 9.73 1.47 7.43
N ILE A 21 8.91 1.26 6.39
CA ILE A 21 9.32 1.32 4.99
C ILE A 21 8.48 2.41 4.31
N ILE A 22 9.15 3.48 3.88
CA ILE A 22 8.52 4.65 3.23
C ILE A 22 9.16 4.95 1.87
N PHE A 23 10.47 4.75 1.73
CA PHE A 23 11.23 5.17 0.56
C PHE A 23 11.89 3.99 -0.17
N PRO A 24 12.18 4.14 -1.48
CA PRO A 24 13.00 3.20 -2.22
C PRO A 24 14.34 2.94 -1.49
N PRO A 25 14.83 1.69 -1.46
CA PRO A 25 14.38 0.54 -2.25
C PRO A 25 13.18 -0.24 -1.67
N TYR A 26 12.45 0.33 -0.70
CA TYR A 26 11.31 -0.31 -0.01
C TYR A 26 11.69 -1.59 0.75
N GLU A 27 12.85 -1.54 1.39
CA GLU A 27 13.46 -2.62 2.17
C GLU A 27 13.69 -2.17 3.61
N LEU A 28 13.68 -3.13 4.53
CA LEU A 28 14.04 -2.94 5.93
C LEU A 28 15.01 -4.06 6.32
N GLU A 29 16.20 -3.69 6.78
CA GLU A 29 17.14 -4.65 7.35
C GLU A 29 16.71 -5.01 8.78
N LEU A 30 16.39 -6.29 9.00
CA LEU A 30 16.09 -6.82 10.32
C LEU A 30 17.36 -7.34 10.99
N LYS A 31 17.76 -6.72 12.10
CA LYS A 31 18.97 -7.08 12.86
C LYS A 31 18.63 -8.03 14.01
N ASN A 32 19.60 -8.86 14.40
CA ASN A 32 19.52 -9.72 15.58
C ASN A 32 18.35 -10.72 15.58
N ILE A 33 17.95 -11.20 14.40
CA ILE A 33 16.95 -12.28 14.28
C ILE A 33 17.60 -13.61 14.65
N GLY A 34 17.06 -14.28 15.66
CA GLY A 34 17.52 -15.57 16.14
C GLY A 34 17.23 -16.71 15.15
N ALA A 35 17.82 -17.88 15.41
CA ALA A 35 17.43 -19.09 14.70
C ALA A 35 16.06 -19.58 15.22
N GLY A 36 15.15 -19.89 14.31
CA GLY A 36 13.84 -20.41 14.67
C GLY A 36 12.73 -19.91 13.76
N ARG A 37 11.49 -20.09 14.23
CA ARG A 37 10.30 -19.60 13.55
C ARG A 37 9.96 -18.23 14.12
N HIS A 38 9.80 -17.25 13.23
CA HIS A 38 9.39 -15.90 13.56
C HIS A 38 8.13 -15.53 12.75
N GLU A 39 7.28 -14.69 13.33
CA GLU A 39 6.16 -14.07 12.63
C GLU A 39 6.57 -12.69 12.12
N ILE A 40 6.37 -12.45 10.82
CA ILE A 40 6.51 -11.11 10.24
C ILE A 40 5.11 -10.58 9.96
N ALA A 41 4.72 -9.53 10.68
CA ALA A 41 3.47 -8.82 10.43
C ALA A 41 3.75 -7.51 9.69
N VAL A 42 2.90 -7.23 8.71
CA VAL A 42 3.00 -6.06 7.83
C VAL A 42 1.75 -5.23 8.02
N LYS A 43 1.91 -3.98 8.47
CA LYS A 43 0.80 -3.03 8.59
C LYS A 43 0.97 -1.93 7.56
N LEU A 44 0.11 -1.94 6.55
CA LEU A 44 0.09 -0.93 5.51
C LEU A 44 -0.89 0.19 5.87
N TYR A 45 -0.41 1.43 5.88
CA TYR A 45 -1.25 2.61 5.94
C TYR A 45 -1.64 2.99 4.52
N THR A 46 -2.89 2.73 4.16
CA THR A 46 -3.41 2.99 2.82
C THR A 46 -3.78 4.45 2.61
N ASN A 47 -4.17 4.80 1.38
CA ASN A 47 -4.65 6.12 1.04
C ASN A 47 -6.18 6.21 1.09
N ARG A 48 -6.74 7.43 1.03
CA ARG A 48 -8.18 7.68 1.16
C ARG A 48 -9.02 7.37 -0.09
N ARG A 49 -8.43 6.88 -1.18
CA ARG A 49 -9.06 6.83 -2.51
C ARG A 49 -10.34 6.00 -2.56
N ASN A 50 -10.39 4.87 -1.86
CA ASN A 50 -11.60 4.03 -1.79
C ASN A 50 -12.57 4.41 -0.66
N ALA A 51 -12.13 5.20 0.33
CA ALA A 51 -12.96 5.60 1.48
C ALA A 51 -13.62 6.97 1.27
N PHE A 52 -12.86 7.94 0.77
CA PHE A 52 -13.25 9.34 0.63
C PHE A 52 -12.82 9.94 -0.72
N GLY A 53 -12.45 9.11 -1.69
CA GLY A 53 -12.11 9.54 -3.05
C GLY A 53 -13.30 9.53 -4.00
N THR A 54 -13.05 9.90 -5.25
CA THR A 54 -14.06 10.00 -6.32
C THR A 54 -14.48 8.62 -6.80
N VAL A 55 -15.17 7.85 -5.96
CA VAL A 55 -15.55 6.46 -6.26
C VAL A 55 -16.53 6.33 -7.44
N HIS A 56 -17.20 7.41 -7.84
CA HIS A 56 -18.03 7.47 -9.05
C HIS A 56 -17.22 7.65 -10.34
N LEU A 57 -15.92 8.00 -10.26
CA LEU A 57 -15.08 8.31 -11.41
C LEU A 57 -14.68 7.03 -12.14
N TYR A 58 -15.27 6.80 -13.32
CA TYR A 58 -14.97 5.63 -14.16
C TYR A 58 -13.60 5.72 -14.81
N GLU A 59 -13.09 6.93 -15.07
CA GLU A 59 -11.76 7.15 -15.65
C GLU A 59 -10.65 6.71 -14.69
N ARG A 60 -10.20 5.45 -14.84
CA ARG A 60 -9.17 4.84 -13.96
C ARG A 60 -7.80 5.49 -14.07
N LYS A 61 -7.48 6.06 -15.23
CA LYS A 61 -6.19 6.72 -15.54
C LYS A 61 -6.19 8.21 -15.24
N CYS A 62 -7.14 8.72 -14.45
CA CYS A 62 -7.13 10.13 -14.05
C CYS A 62 -5.91 10.41 -13.17
N HIS A 63 -4.92 11.09 -13.74
CA HIS A 63 -3.63 11.36 -13.10
C HIS A 63 -3.72 12.41 -11.97
N TRP A 64 -4.78 13.21 -11.95
CA TRP A 64 -4.94 14.30 -10.99
C TRP A 64 -6.36 14.35 -10.43
N ILE A 65 -6.49 14.18 -9.12
CA ILE A 65 -7.78 14.26 -8.43
C ILE A 65 -7.97 15.68 -7.88
N GLY A 66 -8.44 16.57 -8.75
CA GLY A 66 -8.83 17.94 -8.42
C GLY A 66 -10.34 18.10 -8.18
N PRO A 67 -10.83 19.33 -7.95
CA PRO A 67 -12.25 19.60 -7.74
C PRO A 67 -13.16 19.09 -8.87
N ASP A 68 -12.69 19.06 -10.11
CA ASP A 68 -13.47 18.59 -11.26
C ASP A 68 -13.68 17.08 -11.28
N ALA A 69 -12.79 16.33 -10.63
CA ALA A 69 -12.94 14.88 -10.49
C ALA A 69 -14.17 14.49 -9.66
N TRP A 70 -14.74 15.43 -8.87
CA TRP A 70 -15.98 15.26 -8.12
C TRP A 70 -17.24 15.63 -8.88
N ARG A 71 -17.11 16.25 -10.06
CA ARG A 71 -18.23 16.82 -10.83
C ARG A 71 -18.36 16.17 -12.20
N THR A 72 -17.83 14.96 -12.37
CA THR A 72 -17.85 14.27 -13.66
C THR A 72 -19.27 13.89 -14.08
N ARG A 73 -19.45 13.73 -15.40
CA ARG A 73 -20.72 13.39 -16.05
C ARG A 73 -20.47 12.48 -17.24
N GLY A 74 -21.53 11.89 -17.78
CA GLY A 74 -21.47 11.06 -18.97
C GLY A 74 -20.54 9.86 -18.78
N SER A 75 -19.68 9.59 -19.76
CA SER A 75 -18.78 8.43 -19.77
C SER A 75 -17.73 8.40 -18.65
N LYS A 76 -17.52 9.51 -17.94
CA LYS A 76 -16.58 9.59 -16.80
C LYS A 76 -17.23 9.30 -15.45
N TRP A 77 -18.54 9.14 -15.41
CA TRP A 77 -19.30 9.01 -14.18
C TRP A 77 -20.04 7.67 -14.11
N SER A 78 -20.19 7.13 -12.89
CA SER A 78 -20.82 5.84 -12.61
C SER A 78 -21.73 5.95 -11.37
N TYR A 79 -22.90 5.29 -11.42
CA TYR A 79 -23.76 5.07 -10.25
C TYR A 79 -23.09 4.10 -9.26
N GLU A 80 -22.29 3.16 -9.78
CA GLU A 80 -21.56 2.16 -9.00
C GLU A 80 -20.23 2.71 -8.46
N TYR A 81 -19.73 2.07 -7.41
CA TYR A 81 -18.41 2.37 -6.85
C TYR A 81 -17.30 1.73 -7.68
N VAL A 82 -16.58 2.57 -8.41
CA VAL A 82 -15.38 2.23 -9.16
C VAL A 82 -14.19 2.27 -8.21
N LEU A 83 -13.98 1.19 -7.46
CA LEU A 83 -12.86 1.04 -6.54
C LEU A 83 -11.51 0.92 -7.28
N ARG A 84 -10.43 1.15 -6.54
CA ARG A 84 -9.04 1.07 -7.02
C ARG A 84 -8.29 0.02 -6.21
N ASP A 85 -7.33 -0.63 -6.83
CA ASP A 85 -6.45 -1.56 -6.14
C ASP A 85 -5.60 -0.77 -5.16
N ILE A 86 -5.68 -1.13 -3.88
CA ILE A 86 -5.00 -0.50 -2.76
C ILE A 86 -4.66 -1.61 -1.78
N GLY A 87 -3.42 -1.66 -1.30
CA GLY A 87 -3.02 -2.74 -0.41
C GLY A 87 -1.60 -3.23 -0.67
N VAL A 88 -1.30 -4.38 -0.06
CA VAL A 88 -0.13 -5.20 -0.38
C VAL A 88 -0.46 -5.99 -1.64
N GLU A 89 0.20 -5.66 -2.76
CA GLU A 89 -0.14 -6.22 -4.08
C GLU A 89 0.68 -7.46 -4.43
N SER A 90 1.75 -7.70 -3.67
CA SER A 90 2.59 -8.89 -3.80
C SER A 90 3.12 -9.33 -2.45
N ALA A 91 3.46 -10.62 -2.34
CA ALA A 91 4.04 -11.16 -1.13
C ALA A 91 5.34 -10.42 -0.76
N PRO A 92 5.58 -10.10 0.53
CA PRO A 92 6.89 -9.64 0.99
C PRO A 92 7.98 -10.66 0.63
N VAL A 93 9.12 -10.16 0.17
CA VAL A 93 10.29 -10.98 -0.12
C VAL A 93 11.27 -10.85 1.04
N ILE A 94 11.75 -12.00 1.53
CA ILE A 94 12.71 -12.09 2.64
C ILE A 94 13.94 -12.81 2.11
N TYR A 95 15.13 -12.24 2.34
CA TYR A 95 16.40 -12.85 1.98
C TYR A 95 17.44 -12.56 3.05
N SER A 96 18.41 -13.47 3.19
CA SER A 96 19.58 -13.25 4.01
C SER A 96 20.58 -12.37 3.27
N LEU A 97 21.08 -11.31 3.90
CA LEU A 97 22.25 -10.60 3.40
C LEU A 97 23.45 -11.56 3.47
N LYS A 98 24.06 -11.86 2.32
CA LYS A 98 25.35 -12.58 2.31
C LYS A 98 26.39 -11.66 2.95
N LYS A 99 27.16 -12.20 3.89
CA LYS A 99 28.38 -11.55 4.38
C LYS A 99 29.44 -11.53 3.29
#